data_AF-A0A369V452-F1
#
_entry.id   AF-A0A369V452-F1
#
_cell.length_a   1.000
_cell.length_b   1.000
_cell.length_c   1.000
_cell.angle_alpha   90.00
_cell.angle_beta   90.00
_cell.angle_gamma   90.00
#
_symmetry.space_group_name_H-M   'P 1'
#
loop_
_entity.id
_entity.type
_entity.pdbx_description
1 polymer ?
#
loop_
_entity_poly.entity_id
_entity_poly.type
_entity_poly.pdbx_seq_one_letter_code
_entity_poly.pdbx_strand_id
1 'polypeptide(L)'
;MAAITGDPGPPPGADPDVRGAYLSASADVALLREQLGIIGRSLSEPPPEPRAAAATARPRRRPFALALGALAVACAGTLVAGLGWLVAQGGSGASENGADKGVASDEGAGSAASGVAFGSPRYLACARLVAEGTVTGAAPVPGTGRHRITLDVTRAYKADGPGERGGEPLTFELDDAVARPAPGDRVLIGIPRYGDTPDTVITGSAAVAAERAVIKASLAESRTLTCD
;
A
#
# COMPACT_ATOMS: atom_id res chain seq x y z
N MET A 1 28.19 17.26 -8.07
CA MET A 1 27.27 18.00 -8.96
C MET A 1 27.67 17.89 -10.44
N ALA A 2 28.96 17.98 -10.80
CA ALA A 2 29.43 17.98 -12.21
C ALA A 2 28.85 16.87 -13.12
N ALA A 3 28.74 15.63 -12.65
CA ALA A 3 28.18 14.52 -13.44
C ALA A 3 26.68 14.69 -13.77
N ILE A 4 25.92 15.39 -12.91
CA ILE A 4 24.48 15.62 -13.09
C ILE A 4 24.26 16.74 -14.11
N THR A 5 25.05 17.81 -14.02
CA THR A 5 25.00 18.99 -14.89
C THR A 5 25.61 18.77 -16.27
N GLY A 6 26.39 17.69 -16.46
CA GLY A 6 27.08 17.41 -17.72
C GLY A 6 28.33 18.27 -17.93
N ASP A 7 28.87 18.83 -16.84
CA ASP A 7 30.10 19.61 -16.86
C ASP A 7 31.30 18.72 -17.26
N PRO A 8 32.37 19.31 -17.85
CA PRO A 8 33.58 18.56 -18.14
C PRO A 8 34.15 17.88 -16.88
N GLY A 9 34.69 16.68 -17.07
CA GLY A 9 35.21 15.86 -15.97
C GLY A 9 36.44 16.47 -15.26
N PRO A 10 36.92 15.82 -14.18
CA PRO A 10 38.07 16.29 -13.42
C PRO A 10 39.31 16.55 -14.31
N PRO A 11 40.13 17.57 -13.99
CA PRO A 11 41.30 17.93 -14.81
C PRO A 11 42.35 16.81 -14.87
N PRO A 12 43.20 16.79 -15.91
CA PRO A 12 44.30 15.84 -16.00
C PRO A 12 45.26 16.02 -14.81
N GLY A 13 45.52 14.93 -14.07
CA GLY A 13 46.30 14.96 -12.83
C GLY A 13 45.45 14.96 -11.54
N ALA A 14 44.12 14.99 -11.64
CA ALA A 14 43.25 14.74 -10.50
C ALA A 14 43.47 13.35 -9.90
N ASP A 15 43.22 13.25 -8.59
CA ASP A 15 43.27 12.00 -7.84
C ASP A 15 42.52 10.87 -8.57
N PRO A 16 43.13 9.68 -8.73
CA PRO A 16 42.47 8.55 -9.39
C PRO A 16 41.11 8.19 -8.76
N ASP A 17 40.94 8.34 -7.45
CA ASP A 17 39.69 8.02 -6.76
C ASP A 17 38.59 9.02 -7.12
N VAL A 18 38.93 10.30 -7.24
CA VAL A 18 38.00 11.36 -7.69
C VAL A 18 37.56 11.13 -9.13
N ARG A 19 38.47 10.71 -9.99
CA ARG A 19 38.17 10.37 -11.38
C ARG A 19 37.32 9.09 -11.48
N GLY A 20 37.60 8.08 -10.65
CA GLY A 20 36.81 6.87 -10.55
C GLY A 20 35.37 7.15 -10.10
N ALA A 21 35.20 7.98 -9.07
CA ALA A 21 33.90 8.41 -8.57
C ALA A 21 33.11 9.20 -9.63
N TYR A 22 33.77 10.09 -10.38
CA TYR A 22 33.14 10.81 -11.49
C TYR A 22 32.64 9.86 -12.60
N LEU A 23 33.46 8.88 -12.99
CA LEU A 23 33.09 7.90 -14.01
C LEU A 23 31.91 7.03 -13.56
N SER A 24 31.92 6.54 -12.31
CA SER A 24 30.79 5.80 -11.73
C SER A 24 29.51 6.64 -11.74
N ALA A 25 29.56 7.87 -11.24
CA ALA A 25 28.41 8.76 -11.22
C ALA A 25 27.89 9.08 -12.64
N SER A 26 28.79 9.20 -13.63
CA SER A 26 28.39 9.42 -15.02
C SER A 26 27.66 8.21 -15.63
N ALA A 27 28.05 6.99 -15.25
CA ALA A 27 27.37 5.77 -15.67
C ALA A 27 25.96 5.67 -15.07
N ASP A 28 25.81 6.02 -13.78
CA ASP A 28 24.50 6.04 -13.12
C ASP A 28 23.56 7.08 -13.76
N VAL A 29 24.08 8.28 -14.05
CA VAL A 29 23.29 9.32 -14.72
C VAL A 29 22.92 8.90 -16.16
N ALA A 30 23.78 8.15 -16.86
CA ALA A 30 23.46 7.61 -18.18
C ALA A 30 22.27 6.62 -18.12
N LEU A 31 22.26 5.73 -17.12
CA LEU A 31 21.14 4.80 -16.90
C LEU A 31 19.83 5.55 -16.59
N LEU A 32 19.88 6.57 -15.73
CA LEU A 32 18.71 7.38 -15.39
C LEU A 32 18.14 8.09 -16.63
N ARG A 33 18.99 8.61 -17.52
CA ARG A 33 18.55 9.22 -18.78
C ARG A 33 17.86 8.22 -19.70
N GLU A 34 18.35 6.98 -19.76
CA GLU A 34 17.71 5.90 -20.52
C GLU A 34 16.31 5.58 -19.98
N GLN A 35 16.18 5.43 -18.65
CA GLN A 35 14.89 5.17 -18.01
C GLN A 35 13.89 6.32 -18.22
N LEU A 36 14.35 7.56 -18.09
CA LEU A 36 13.52 8.73 -18.35
C LEU A 36 13.07 8.80 -19.81
N GLY A 37 13.89 8.33 -20.77
CA GLY A 37 13.51 8.22 -22.18
C GLY A 37 12.41 7.17 -22.44
N ILE A 38 12.35 6.10 -21.65
CA ILE A 38 11.27 5.10 -21.72
C ILE A 38 9.97 5.71 -21.21
N ILE A 39 10.02 6.35 -20.04
CA ILE A 39 8.85 7.00 -19.43
C ILE A 39 8.32 8.13 -20.32
N GLY A 40 9.21 8.97 -20.85
CA GLY A 40 8.84 10.07 -21.72
C GLY A 40 8.10 9.62 -22.99
N ARG A 41 8.50 8.48 -23.57
CA ARG A 41 7.78 7.89 -24.72
C ARG A 41 6.39 7.42 -24.35
N SER A 42 6.23 6.73 -23.22
CA SER A 42 4.92 6.29 -22.74
C SER A 42 3.98 7.47 -22.45
N LEU A 43 4.52 8.58 -21.93
CA LEU A 43 3.73 9.78 -21.64
C LEU A 43 3.40 10.60 -22.90
N SER A 44 4.19 10.46 -23.97
CA SER A 44 3.99 11.19 -25.23
C SER A 44 3.14 10.42 -26.24
N GLU A 45 2.78 9.16 -25.94
CA GLU A 45 1.93 8.36 -26.81
C GLU A 45 0.52 8.97 -26.85
N PRO A 46 -0.01 9.34 -28.03
CA PRO A 46 -1.34 9.91 -28.12
C PRO A 46 -2.38 8.84 -27.72
N PRO A 47 -3.46 9.24 -27.02
CA PRO A 47 -4.49 8.30 -26.63
C PRO A 47 -5.10 7.63 -27.88
N PRO A 48 -5.41 6.33 -27.83
CA PRO A 48 -5.99 5.63 -28.96
C PRO A 48 -7.32 6.28 -29.34
N GLU A 49 -7.47 6.66 -30.61
CA GLU A 49 -8.74 7.21 -31.10
C GLU A 49 -9.86 6.18 -30.91
N PRO A 50 -11.08 6.62 -30.52
CA PRO A 50 -12.21 5.72 -30.38
C PRO A 50 -12.51 5.05 -31.71
N ARG A 51 -12.21 3.75 -31.81
CA ARG A 51 -12.59 2.95 -32.97
C ARG A 51 -14.12 2.86 -32.98
N ALA A 52 -14.75 3.55 -33.92
CA ALA A 52 -16.19 3.53 -34.12
C ALA A 52 -16.66 2.07 -34.19
N ALA A 53 -17.46 1.66 -33.20
CA ALA A 53 -18.11 0.36 -33.21
C ALA A 53 -18.99 0.27 -34.46
N ALA A 54 -18.76 -0.74 -35.29
CA ALA A 54 -19.61 -1.01 -36.44
C ALA A 54 -21.04 -1.27 -35.95
N ALA A 55 -21.94 -0.32 -36.24
CA ALA A 55 -23.33 -0.39 -35.86
C ALA A 55 -24.02 -1.57 -36.56
N THR A 56 -24.51 -2.54 -35.78
CA THR A 56 -25.42 -3.56 -36.28
C THR A 56 -26.75 -2.92 -36.67
N ALA A 57 -27.15 -3.05 -37.93
CA ALA A 57 -28.39 -2.51 -38.47
C ALA A 57 -29.62 -3.12 -37.78
N ARG A 58 -30.46 -2.30 -37.15
CA ARG A 58 -31.80 -2.68 -36.69
C ARG A 58 -32.87 -2.22 -37.69
N PRO A 59 -33.87 -3.04 -38.03
CA PRO A 59 -34.87 -2.68 -39.02
C PRO A 59 -35.91 -1.69 -38.46
N ARG A 60 -36.25 -0.72 -39.31
CA ARG A 60 -37.29 0.32 -39.13
C ARG A 60 -38.69 -0.26 -39.00
N ARG A 61 -39.50 0.26 -38.05
CA ARG A 61 -40.92 0.69 -38.25
C ARG A 61 -41.36 1.76 -37.20
N ARG A 62 -41.38 3.03 -37.65
CA ARG A 62 -42.39 4.13 -37.60
C ARG A 62 -43.54 4.17 -36.53
N PRO A 63 -44.21 5.34 -36.33
CA PRO A 63 -43.89 6.31 -35.27
C PRO A 63 -45.08 6.60 -34.33
N PHE A 64 -44.81 6.89 -33.06
CA PHE A 64 -45.71 7.73 -32.26
C PHE A 64 -44.90 8.90 -31.71
N ALA A 65 -45.23 10.05 -32.26
CA ALA A 65 -44.88 11.35 -31.73
C ALA A 65 -45.47 11.51 -30.32
N LEU A 66 -44.77 12.34 -29.53
CA LEU A 66 -45.22 13.18 -28.41
C LEU A 66 -44.33 12.96 -27.17
N ALA A 67 -43.36 13.86 -27.01
CA ALA A 67 -43.03 14.55 -25.76
C ALA A 67 -41.61 15.15 -25.85
N LEU A 68 -41.50 16.25 -26.59
CA LEU A 68 -40.45 17.27 -26.38
C LEU A 68 -40.95 18.20 -25.27
N GLY A 69 -40.14 18.47 -24.26
CA GLY A 69 -40.21 19.73 -23.49
C GLY A 69 -40.21 19.61 -21.97
N ALA A 70 -39.33 20.41 -21.34
CA ALA A 70 -39.05 20.61 -19.91
C ALA A 70 -38.05 19.59 -19.32
N LEU A 71 -36.90 19.96 -18.75
CA LEU A 71 -36.56 21.17 -18.01
C LEU A 71 -35.03 21.34 -18.01
N ALA A 72 -34.53 22.36 -18.72
CA ALA A 72 -33.21 22.93 -18.47
C ALA A 72 -33.44 24.27 -17.77
N VAL A 73 -32.78 24.51 -16.62
CA VAL A 73 -32.33 25.81 -16.06
C VAL A 73 -32.02 25.68 -14.55
N ALA A 74 -30.90 26.31 -14.14
CA ALA A 74 -30.45 26.68 -12.77
C ALA A 74 -29.70 25.60 -11.95
N CYS A 75 -28.46 25.73 -11.45
CA CYS A 75 -27.53 26.86 -11.25
C CYS A 75 -26.06 26.39 -11.32
N ALA A 76 -25.21 27.18 -11.96
CA ALA A 76 -23.76 27.17 -11.76
C ALA A 76 -23.41 27.95 -10.48
N GLY A 77 -22.54 27.39 -9.62
CA GLY A 77 -22.09 28.06 -8.41
C GLY A 77 -21.03 27.26 -7.65
N THR A 78 -19.92 27.93 -7.37
CA THR A 78 -18.86 27.62 -6.38
C THR A 78 -17.89 26.48 -6.70
N LEU A 79 -16.92 26.79 -7.59
CA LEU A 79 -15.52 26.53 -7.24
C LEU A 79 -15.05 27.67 -6.31
N VAL A 80 -14.06 27.38 -5.45
CA VAL A 80 -13.37 28.26 -4.48
C VAL A 80 -13.91 28.23 -3.05
N ALA A 81 -13.49 27.22 -2.28
CA ALA A 81 -13.11 27.32 -0.86
C ALA A 81 -12.54 25.97 -0.36
N GLY A 82 -11.22 25.81 -0.44
CA GLY A 82 -10.55 24.61 0.08
C GLY A 82 -9.06 24.77 0.39
N LEU A 83 -8.51 25.99 0.30
CA LEU A 83 -7.14 26.32 0.70
C LEU A 83 -7.13 27.05 2.06
N GLY A 84 -7.93 26.56 3.02
CA GLY A 84 -8.21 27.28 4.26
C GLY A 84 -8.08 26.50 5.56
N TRP A 85 -7.65 25.23 5.54
CA TRP A 85 -7.57 24.43 6.77
C TRP A 85 -6.14 23.97 7.07
N LEU A 86 -5.27 24.93 7.39
CA LEU A 86 -3.90 24.65 7.88
C LEU A 86 -3.40 25.66 8.91
N VAL A 87 -4.30 26.35 9.62
CA VAL A 87 -3.94 27.18 10.77
C VAL A 87 -4.88 26.82 11.91
N ALA A 88 -4.29 26.55 13.08
CA ALA A 88 -4.89 26.06 14.31
C ALA A 88 -5.19 24.56 14.32
N GLN A 89 -4.23 23.78 14.84
CA GLN A 89 -4.45 22.92 16.01
C GLN A 89 -3.10 22.71 16.71
N GLY A 90 -2.70 23.72 17.49
CA GLY A 90 -1.78 23.56 18.60
C GLY A 90 -2.57 23.66 19.90
N GLY A 91 -2.32 22.75 20.83
CA GLY A 91 -2.62 22.95 22.26
C GLY A 91 -3.84 22.22 22.85
N SER A 92 -3.55 21.13 23.58
CA SER A 92 -3.97 20.83 24.96
C SER A 92 -5.46 20.73 25.37
N GLY A 93 -5.84 19.58 25.96
CA GLY A 93 -6.65 19.56 27.19
C GLY A 93 -7.81 18.53 27.29
N ALA A 94 -7.62 17.54 28.18
CA ALA A 94 -8.56 16.95 29.15
C ALA A 94 -9.88 16.20 28.75
N SER A 95 -9.82 14.86 28.95
CA SER A 95 -10.64 13.97 29.82
C SER A 95 -12.17 13.74 29.69
N GLU A 96 -12.49 12.43 29.74
CA GLU A 96 -13.66 11.71 30.32
C GLU A 96 -14.75 11.07 29.42
N ASN A 97 -14.78 9.73 29.52
CA ASN A 97 -15.87 8.73 29.51
C ASN A 97 -17.02 8.76 28.47
N GLY A 98 -17.25 7.58 27.88
CA GLY A 98 -18.54 7.19 27.33
C GLY A 98 -18.46 5.97 26.43
N ALA A 99 -19.01 4.85 26.88
CA ALA A 99 -19.07 3.57 26.19
C ALA A 99 -19.93 3.59 24.90
N ASP A 100 -19.68 2.58 24.07
CA ASP A 100 -20.55 1.99 23.05
C ASP A 100 -21.02 2.88 21.88
N LYS A 101 -20.51 2.56 20.68
CA LYS A 101 -21.32 2.23 19.49
C LYS A 101 -20.44 1.80 18.33
N GLY A 102 -20.77 0.63 17.77
CA GLY A 102 -20.13 0.09 16.58
C GLY A 102 -20.23 1.06 15.40
N VAL A 103 -19.15 1.12 14.63
CA VAL A 103 -19.13 1.80 13.34
C VAL A 103 -19.26 0.72 12.28
N ALA A 104 -20.43 0.72 11.66
CA ALA A 104 -20.71 0.01 10.43
C ALA A 104 -19.79 0.53 9.32
N SER A 105 -19.41 -0.39 8.44
CA SER A 105 -18.55 -0.20 7.29
C SER A 105 -18.91 1.03 6.46
N ASP A 106 -17.93 1.91 6.26
CA ASP A 106 -17.88 2.81 5.13
C ASP A 106 -16.74 2.35 4.21
N GLU A 107 -17.08 2.18 2.93
CA GLU A 107 -16.17 1.72 1.90
C GLU A 107 -15.05 2.75 1.69
N GLY A 108 -13.79 2.31 1.83
CA GLY A 108 -12.62 3.11 1.47
C GLY A 108 -11.88 3.78 2.62
N ALA A 109 -11.31 2.99 3.53
CA ALA A 109 -10.33 3.47 4.50
C ALA A 109 -9.15 2.49 4.65
N GLY A 110 -8.50 2.16 3.53
CA GLY A 110 -7.16 1.58 3.56
C GLY A 110 -6.10 2.66 3.80
N SER A 111 -6.19 3.47 4.87
CA SER A 111 -5.12 4.42 5.24
C SER A 111 -5.40 5.15 6.57
N ALA A 112 -5.25 4.46 7.72
CA ALA A 112 -5.09 5.14 9.02
C ALA A 112 -4.31 4.32 10.08
N ALA A 113 -3.86 3.09 9.76
CA ALA A 113 -3.06 2.25 10.65
C ALA A 113 -1.70 1.84 10.08
N SER A 114 -1.40 2.20 8.82
CA SER A 114 -0.14 1.87 8.16
C SER A 114 0.94 2.88 8.62
N GLY A 115 1.87 2.42 9.45
CA GLY A 115 2.90 3.26 10.08
C GLY A 115 3.20 2.94 11.54
N VAL A 116 2.23 2.36 12.28
CA VAL A 116 2.36 2.08 13.71
C VAL A 116 2.08 0.62 14.08
N ALA A 117 1.45 -0.15 13.19
CA ALA A 117 0.96 -1.49 13.49
C ALA A 117 2.11 -2.45 13.85
N PHE A 118 3.20 -2.45 13.08
CA PHE A 118 4.40 -3.22 13.35
C PHE A 118 5.62 -2.35 13.68
N GLY A 119 5.46 -1.03 13.60
CA GLY A 119 6.57 -0.08 13.66
C GLY A 119 7.19 0.14 15.03
N SER A 120 6.58 -0.33 16.12
CA SER A 120 7.20 -0.20 17.44
C SER A 120 8.27 -1.29 17.64
N PRO A 121 9.52 -0.92 18.00
CA PRO A 121 10.55 -1.90 18.34
C PRO A 121 10.09 -2.89 19.42
N ARG A 122 9.29 -2.43 20.39
CA ARG A 122 8.69 -3.28 21.44
C ARG A 122 7.75 -4.35 20.89
N TYR A 123 6.85 -3.99 19.95
CA TYR A 123 5.98 -4.98 19.33
C TYR A 123 6.80 -6.06 18.62
N LEU A 124 7.80 -5.65 17.83
CA LEU A 124 8.68 -6.59 17.13
C LEU A 124 9.53 -7.44 18.07
N ALA A 125 9.90 -6.94 19.25
CA ALA A 125 10.61 -7.72 20.26
C ALA A 125 9.73 -8.82 20.86
N CYS A 126 8.44 -8.52 21.05
CA CYS A 126 7.48 -9.40 21.70
C CYS A 126 6.74 -10.37 20.77
N ALA A 127 6.43 -9.97 19.54
CA ALA A 127 5.67 -10.78 18.61
C ALA A 127 6.41 -12.08 18.28
N ARG A 128 5.77 -13.25 18.35
CA ARG A 128 6.45 -14.52 18.00
C ARG A 128 6.61 -14.69 16.48
N LEU A 129 5.76 -14.04 15.68
CA LEU A 129 5.84 -14.07 14.23
C LEU A 129 5.47 -12.71 13.66
N VAL A 130 6.29 -12.22 12.71
CA VAL A 130 5.95 -11.10 11.83
C VAL A 130 6.36 -11.50 10.41
N ALA A 131 5.39 -11.68 9.53
CA ALA A 131 5.63 -12.27 8.21
C ALA A 131 4.71 -11.74 7.11
N GLU A 132 5.27 -11.64 5.91
CA GLU A 132 4.54 -11.37 4.67
C GLU A 132 4.32 -12.67 3.91
N GLY A 133 3.13 -12.80 3.31
CA GLY A 133 2.80 -13.95 2.50
C GLY A 133 1.75 -13.67 1.46
N THR A 134 1.43 -14.73 0.72
CA THR A 134 0.28 -14.76 -0.19
C THR A 134 -0.74 -15.73 0.40
N VAL A 135 -1.99 -15.30 0.52
CA VAL A 135 -3.06 -16.20 0.95
C VAL A 135 -3.30 -17.23 -0.14
N THR A 136 -3.22 -18.51 0.20
CA THR A 136 -3.47 -19.64 -0.72
C THR A 136 -4.82 -20.31 -0.46
N GLY A 137 -5.41 -20.07 0.73
CA GLY A 137 -6.74 -20.56 1.07
C GLY A 137 -7.41 -19.66 2.11
N ALA A 138 -8.73 -19.51 1.99
CA ALA A 138 -9.57 -18.86 2.98
C ALA A 138 -10.90 -19.64 3.05
N ALA A 139 -11.06 -20.45 4.09
CA ALA A 139 -12.23 -21.30 4.26
C ALA A 139 -13.08 -20.84 5.46
N PRO A 140 -14.39 -20.60 5.31
CA PRO A 140 -15.23 -20.20 6.43
C PRO A 140 -15.29 -21.31 7.48
N VAL A 141 -15.28 -20.91 8.76
CA VAL A 141 -15.49 -21.82 9.89
C VAL A 141 -16.97 -21.73 10.31
N PRO A 142 -17.76 -22.81 10.12
CA PRO A 142 -19.21 -22.79 10.28
C PRO A 142 -19.67 -22.23 11.63
N GLY A 143 -20.60 -21.27 11.61
CA GLY A 143 -21.23 -20.73 12.82
C GLY A 143 -20.36 -19.79 13.66
N THR A 144 -19.17 -19.40 13.19
CA THR A 144 -18.24 -18.59 14.01
C THR A 144 -17.98 -17.18 13.48
N GLY A 145 -18.33 -16.86 12.24
CA GLY A 145 -17.94 -15.57 11.63
C GLY A 145 -16.43 -15.42 11.47
N ARG A 146 -15.71 -16.53 11.36
CA ARG A 146 -14.25 -16.58 11.17
C ARG A 146 -13.92 -17.39 9.92
N HIS A 147 -12.74 -17.13 9.36
CA HIS A 147 -12.16 -17.94 8.30
C HIS A 147 -10.85 -18.57 8.76
N ARG A 148 -10.62 -19.81 8.32
CA ARG A 148 -9.31 -20.45 8.36
C ARG A 148 -8.51 -20.00 7.15
N ILE A 149 -7.46 -19.24 7.41
CA ILE A 149 -6.55 -18.70 6.40
C ILE A 149 -5.35 -19.63 6.28
N THR A 150 -4.97 -19.97 5.06
CA THR A 150 -3.71 -20.62 4.73
C THR A 150 -2.82 -19.63 4.00
N LEU A 151 -1.63 -19.41 4.53
CA LEU A 151 -0.69 -18.38 4.11
C LEU A 151 0.63 -19.03 3.67
N ASP A 152 1.00 -18.80 2.42
CA ASP A 152 2.35 -19.11 1.93
C ASP A 152 3.30 -17.96 2.29
N VAL A 153 4.25 -18.22 3.19
CA VAL A 153 5.15 -17.20 3.71
C VAL A 153 6.24 -16.88 2.70
N THR A 154 6.23 -15.65 2.20
CA THR A 154 7.21 -15.14 1.25
C THR A 154 8.33 -14.32 1.90
N ARG A 155 8.15 -13.86 3.14
CA ARG A 155 9.20 -13.23 3.94
C ARG A 155 8.83 -13.26 5.42
N ALA A 156 9.73 -13.77 6.26
CA ALA A 156 9.66 -13.59 7.70
C ALA A 156 10.59 -12.45 8.12
N TYR A 157 10.11 -11.59 9.02
CA TYR A 157 10.90 -10.55 9.70
C TYR A 157 11.32 -11.00 11.11
N LYS A 158 10.43 -11.74 11.77
CA LYS A 158 10.68 -12.47 13.01
C LYS A 158 9.87 -13.75 12.97
N ALA A 159 10.45 -14.85 13.43
CA ALA A 159 9.79 -16.14 13.57
C ALA A 159 10.44 -16.90 14.72
N ASP A 160 9.66 -17.16 15.76
CA ASP A 160 10.02 -18.01 16.90
C ASP A 160 9.16 -19.30 16.82
N GLY A 161 9.20 -19.98 15.67
CA GLY A 161 8.37 -21.15 15.36
C GLY A 161 7.98 -21.26 13.87
N PRO A 162 6.83 -21.89 13.54
CA PRO A 162 6.33 -21.96 12.16
C PRO A 162 6.17 -20.57 11.52
N GLY A 163 6.26 -20.52 10.19
CA GLY A 163 6.19 -19.27 9.44
C GLY A 163 7.55 -18.75 8.95
N GLU A 164 8.55 -19.62 8.86
CA GLU A 164 9.77 -19.35 8.09
C GLU A 164 9.50 -19.39 6.59
N ARG A 165 10.28 -18.65 5.80
CA ARG A 165 10.19 -18.68 4.34
C ARG A 165 10.55 -20.08 3.83
N GLY A 166 9.69 -20.65 2.98
CA GLY A 166 9.92 -21.97 2.38
C GLY A 166 9.65 -23.15 3.32
N GLY A 167 9.12 -22.88 4.52
CA GLY A 167 8.55 -23.90 5.38
C GLY A 167 7.14 -24.31 4.96
N GLU A 168 6.46 -25.07 5.82
CA GLU A 168 5.05 -25.41 5.60
C GLU A 168 4.15 -24.16 5.62
N PRO A 169 3.06 -24.13 4.82
CA PRO A 169 2.10 -23.04 4.84
C PRO A 169 1.55 -22.79 6.25
N LEU A 170 1.57 -21.53 6.68
CA LEU A 170 1.03 -21.15 7.97
C LEU A 170 -0.51 -21.16 7.91
N THR A 171 -1.15 -21.79 8.88
CA THR A 171 -2.61 -21.80 8.99
C THR A 171 -3.06 -21.20 10.31
N PHE A 172 -4.05 -20.30 10.27
CA PHE A 172 -4.62 -19.66 11.46
C PHE A 172 -6.10 -19.31 11.23
N GLU A 173 -6.86 -19.11 12.31
CA GLU A 173 -8.21 -18.56 12.24
C GLU A 173 -8.16 -17.04 12.33
N LEU A 174 -8.97 -16.36 11.51
CA LEU A 174 -9.09 -14.92 11.48
C LEU A 174 -10.56 -14.53 11.55
N ASP A 175 -10.86 -13.56 12.41
CA ASP A 175 -12.20 -13.00 12.53
C ASP A 175 -12.52 -12.10 11.34
N ASP A 176 -13.73 -12.27 10.78
CA ASP A 176 -14.20 -11.53 9.62
C ASP A 176 -14.32 -10.03 9.87
N ALA A 177 -14.49 -9.63 11.13
CA ALA A 177 -14.51 -8.23 11.53
C ALA A 177 -13.12 -7.59 11.49
N VAL A 178 -12.03 -8.38 11.58
CA VAL A 178 -10.65 -7.89 11.50
C VAL A 178 -10.26 -7.70 10.04
N ALA A 179 -10.35 -8.77 9.24
CA ALA A 179 -10.11 -8.72 7.80
C ALA A 179 -10.66 -9.98 7.11
N ARG A 180 -10.97 -9.86 5.81
CA ARG A 180 -11.40 -10.99 4.95
C ARG A 180 -10.51 -11.11 3.71
N PRO A 181 -9.24 -11.51 3.87
CA PRO A 181 -8.36 -11.69 2.72
C PRO A 181 -8.79 -12.91 1.90
N ALA A 182 -8.76 -12.76 0.58
CA ALA A 182 -9.07 -13.81 -0.38
C ALA A 182 -7.80 -14.52 -0.85
N PRO A 183 -7.91 -15.76 -1.39
CA PRO A 183 -6.79 -16.39 -2.08
C PRO A 183 -6.20 -15.48 -3.17
N GLY A 184 -4.88 -15.34 -3.18
CA GLY A 184 -4.12 -14.43 -4.03
C GLY A 184 -3.74 -13.10 -3.36
N ASP A 185 -4.39 -12.73 -2.26
CA ASP A 185 -4.08 -11.49 -1.57
C ASP A 185 -2.69 -11.53 -0.93
N ARG A 186 -1.99 -10.40 -1.03
CA ARG A 186 -0.76 -10.15 -0.28
C ARG A 186 -1.12 -9.65 1.10
N VAL A 187 -0.58 -10.30 2.11
CA VAL A 187 -0.83 -9.93 3.50
C VAL A 187 0.47 -9.86 4.30
N LEU A 188 0.48 -9.00 5.30
CA LEU A 188 1.48 -8.91 6.35
C LEU A 188 0.76 -9.14 7.67
N ILE A 189 1.21 -10.12 8.43
CA ILE A 189 0.60 -10.51 9.69
C ILE A 189 1.60 -10.42 10.84
N GLY A 190 1.06 -10.20 12.03
CA GLY A 190 1.77 -10.24 13.29
C GLY A 190 1.04 -11.12 14.28
N ILE A 191 1.74 -12.11 14.82
CA ILE A 191 1.23 -12.96 15.87
C ILE A 191 1.94 -12.59 17.17
N PRO A 192 1.21 -12.20 18.22
CA PRO A 192 1.80 -11.82 19.49
C PRO A 192 2.52 -13.00 20.17
N ARG A 193 3.26 -12.71 21.26
CA ARG A 193 4.00 -13.72 22.03
C ARG A 193 3.15 -14.92 22.43
N TYR A 194 1.89 -14.65 22.79
CA TYR A 194 0.94 -15.63 23.28
C TYR A 194 -0.27 -15.72 22.34
N GLY A 195 -0.72 -16.94 22.07
CA GLY A 195 -1.82 -17.21 21.15
C GLY A 195 -1.37 -17.55 19.73
N ASP A 196 -2.34 -17.95 18.91
CA ASP A 196 -2.15 -18.49 17.57
C ASP A 196 -2.83 -17.68 16.46
N THR A 197 -3.57 -16.64 16.82
CA THR A 197 -4.22 -15.73 15.88
C THR A 197 -3.42 -14.45 15.72
N PRO A 198 -3.34 -13.88 14.50
CA PRO A 198 -2.77 -12.56 14.32
C PRO A 198 -3.56 -11.49 15.07
N ASP A 199 -2.87 -10.58 15.75
CA ASP A 199 -3.48 -9.36 16.32
C ASP A 199 -3.43 -8.19 15.32
N THR A 200 -2.59 -8.32 14.29
CA THR A 200 -2.36 -7.32 13.27
C THR A 200 -2.37 -7.99 11.90
N VAL A 201 -3.20 -7.48 11.00
CA VAL A 201 -3.31 -7.94 9.61
C VAL A 201 -3.37 -6.74 8.69
N ILE A 202 -2.43 -6.66 7.75
CA ILE A 202 -2.42 -5.66 6.67
C ILE A 202 -2.58 -6.40 5.36
N THR A 203 -3.56 -5.99 4.55
CA THR A 203 -3.85 -6.59 3.24
C THR A 203 -3.49 -5.62 2.10
N GLY A 204 -3.12 -6.17 0.96
CA GLY A 204 -2.80 -5.42 -0.25
C GLY A 204 -1.32 -5.03 -0.38
N SER A 205 -0.79 -5.16 -1.60
CA SER A 205 0.64 -5.01 -1.89
C SER A 205 1.22 -3.65 -1.51
N ALA A 206 0.48 -2.56 -1.73
CA ALA A 206 0.95 -1.20 -1.43
C ALA A 206 1.07 -0.95 0.08
N ALA A 207 0.06 -1.35 0.86
CA ALA A 207 0.07 -1.21 2.32
C ALA A 207 1.16 -2.09 2.95
N VAL A 208 1.30 -3.34 2.50
CA VAL A 208 2.38 -4.24 2.93
C VAL A 208 3.76 -3.64 2.61
N ALA A 209 3.94 -3.03 1.42
CA ALA A 209 5.21 -2.41 1.04
C ALA A 209 5.55 -1.17 1.89
N ALA A 210 4.55 -0.36 2.25
CA ALA A 210 4.72 0.78 3.13
C ALA A 210 5.14 0.33 4.55
N GLU A 211 4.42 -0.62 5.14
CA GLU A 211 4.70 -1.11 6.49
C GLU A 211 6.06 -1.83 6.57
N ARG A 212 6.45 -2.55 5.51
CA ARG A 212 7.78 -3.16 5.38
C ARG A 212 8.91 -2.17 5.64
N ALA A 213 8.80 -0.92 5.17
CA ALA A 213 9.83 0.08 5.39
C ALA A 213 9.94 0.44 6.88
N VAL A 214 8.80 0.54 7.56
CA VAL A 214 8.71 0.82 8.99
C VAL A 214 9.29 -0.33 9.81
N ILE A 215 8.90 -1.58 9.53
CA ILE A 215 9.45 -2.77 10.20
C ILE A 215 10.97 -2.79 10.09
N LYS A 216 11.52 -2.58 8.89
CA LYS A 216 12.97 -2.59 8.66
C LYS A 216 13.71 -1.54 9.46
N ALA A 217 13.12 -0.36 9.66
CA ALA A 217 13.72 0.69 10.47
C ALA A 217 13.78 0.29 11.96
N SER A 218 12.76 -0.40 12.46
CA SER A 218 12.63 -0.75 13.89
C SER A 218 13.26 -2.09 14.27
N LEU A 219 13.60 -2.95 13.29
CA LEU A 219 14.12 -4.30 13.52
C LEU A 219 15.46 -4.33 14.26
N ALA A 220 16.32 -3.32 14.08
CA ALA A 220 17.61 -3.31 14.76
C ALA A 220 17.45 -3.03 16.25
N GLU A 221 16.61 -2.06 16.60
CA GLU A 221 16.30 -1.71 17.99
C GLU A 221 15.49 -2.82 18.68
N SER A 222 14.56 -3.47 17.99
CA SER A 222 13.77 -4.55 18.61
C SER A 222 14.62 -5.71 19.12
N ARG A 223 15.77 -5.98 18.49
CA ARG A 223 16.71 -7.03 18.88
C ARG A 223 17.46 -6.74 20.18
N THR A 224 17.49 -5.49 20.64
CA THR A 224 18.13 -5.12 21.90
C THR A 224 17.15 -5.10 23.07
N LEU A 225 15.86 -5.25 22.81
CA LEU A 225 14.80 -5.23 23.81
C LEU A 225 14.44 -6.64 24.27
N THR A 226 14.07 -6.76 25.54
CA THR A 226 13.40 -7.95 26.08
C THR A 226 11.88 -7.75 26.04
N CYS A 227 11.15 -8.85 25.98
CA CYS A 227 9.69 -8.83 26.06
C CYS A 227 9.23 -9.07 27.50
N ASP A 228 9.51 -8.16 28.43
CA ASP A 228 9.07 -8.27 29.83
C ASP A 228 8.64 -6.90 30.39
#